data_AF-A0A7C5D916-F1
#
_entry.id   AF-A0A7C5D916-F1
#
_cell.length_a   1.000
_cell.length_b   1.000
_cell.length_c   1.000
_cell.angle_alpha   90.00
_cell.angle_beta   90.00
_cell.angle_gamma   90.00
#
_symmetry.space_group_name_H-M   'P 1'
#
loop_
_entity.id
_entity.type
_entity.pdbx_description
1 polymer ?
#
loop_
_entity_poly.entity_id
_entity_poly.type
_entity_poly.pdbx_seq_one_letter_code
_entity_poly.pdbx_strand_id
1 'polypeptide(L)' 'MSRMKQKYNDITPTLREECGIKNVMQTPKLEKIVISVGAGEEGKDNKLIQNIADTISLIAGQKAVIVNAKKSVA' A
#
# COMPACT_ATOMS: atom_id res chain seq x y z
N MET A 1 -2.76 -13.94 -17.24
CA MET A 1 -2.19 -13.70 -15.89
C MET A 1 -1.84 -12.23 -15.75
N SER A 2 -2.00 -11.63 -14.58
CA SER A 2 -1.66 -10.20 -14.34
C SER A 2 -0.16 -9.95 -14.53
N ARG A 3 0.22 -8.88 -15.23
CA ARG A 3 1.63 -8.54 -15.60
C ARG A 3 2.59 -8.60 -14.41
N MET A 4 2.16 -8.12 -13.25
CA MET A 4 2.98 -8.10 -12.03
C MET A 4 3.24 -9.51 -11.47
N LYS A 5 2.28 -10.43 -11.62
CA LYS A 5 2.39 -11.82 -11.15
C LYS A 5 3.39 -12.61 -12.00
N GLN A 6 3.45 -12.35 -13.30
CA GLN A 6 4.46 -12.94 -14.19
C GLN A 6 5.85 -12.45 -13.83
N LYS A 7 6.05 -11.14 -13.71
CA LYS A 7 7.34 -10.57 -13.26
C LYS A 7 7.80 -11.14 -11.91
N TYR A 8 6.88 -11.30 -10.95
CA TYR A 8 7.23 -11.90 -9.67
C TYR A 8 7.76 -13.33 -9.82
N ASN A 9 7.10 -14.17 -10.64
CA ASN A 9 7.55 -15.53 -10.90
C ASN A 9 8.92 -15.58 -11.60
N ASP A 10 9.19 -14.64 -12.50
CA ASP A 10 10.46 -14.57 -13.23
C ASP A 10 11.63 -14.17 -12.31
N ILE A 11 11.38 -13.33 -11.30
CA ILE A 11 12.40 -12.83 -10.36
C ILE A 11 12.60 -13.78 -9.16
N THR A 12 11.60 -14.63 -8.86
CA THR A 12 11.65 -15.65 -7.79
C THR A 12 12.92 -16.54 -7.83
N PRO A 13 13.35 -17.11 -8.98
CA PRO A 13 14.57 -17.92 -9.03
C PRO A 13 15.84 -17.11 -8.74
N THR A 14 15.97 -15.89 -9.28
CA THR A 14 17.11 -15.00 -9.03
C THR A 14 17.20 -14.61 -7.55
N LEU A 15 16.08 -14.23 -6.94
CA LEU A 15 16.00 -13.95 -5.50
C LEU A 15 16.37 -15.15 -4.63
N ARG A 16 16.05 -16.37 -5.07
CA ARG A 16 16.38 -17.59 -4.33
C ARG A 16 17.87 -17.86 -4.32
N GLU A 17 18.56 -17.61 -5.44
CA GLU A 17 20.00 -17.75 -5.57
C GLU A 17 20.74 -16.67 -4.76
N GLU A 18 20.35 -15.40 -4.90
CA GLU A 18 20.97 -14.27 -4.21
C GLU A 18 20.78 -14.32 -2.69
N CYS A 19 19.60 -14.75 -2.22
CA CYS A 19 19.32 -14.87 -0.78
C CYS A 19 19.65 -16.25 -0.20
N GLY A 20 20.23 -17.19 -0.99
CA GLY A 20 20.66 -18.50 -0.51
C GLY A 20 19.55 -19.37 0.09
N ILE A 21 18.32 -19.23 -0.41
CA ILE A 21 17.12 -19.79 0.23
C ILE A 21 16.92 -21.25 -0.16
N LYS A 22 17.09 -22.18 0.81
CA LYS A 22 16.90 -23.61 0.60
C LYS A 22 15.42 -23.98 0.37
N ASN A 23 14.48 -23.31 1.03
CA ASN A 23 13.05 -23.62 0.97
C ASN A 23 12.28 -22.69 0.01
N VAL A 24 11.52 -23.27 -0.93
CA VAL A 24 10.70 -22.53 -1.91
C VAL A 24 9.64 -21.64 -1.23
N MET A 25 9.18 -22.02 -0.04
CA MET A 25 8.18 -21.26 0.72
C MET A 25 8.76 -20.07 1.48
N GLN A 26 10.09 -19.97 1.62
CA GLN A 26 10.76 -18.83 2.26
C GLN A 26 10.97 -17.65 1.30
N THR A 27 10.64 -17.79 0.01
CA THR A 27 10.79 -16.70 -0.94
C THR A 27 9.89 -15.51 -0.54
N PRO A 28 10.43 -14.29 -0.46
CA PRO A 28 9.68 -13.11 -0.05
C PRO A 28 8.55 -12.81 -1.02
N LYS A 29 7.33 -12.66 -0.49
CA LYS A 29 6.10 -12.35 -1.23
C LYS A 29 5.64 -10.94 -0.89
N LEU A 30 5.00 -10.28 -1.86
CA LEU A 30 4.33 -9.01 -1.61
C LEU A 30 2.97 -9.28 -0.93
N GLU A 31 2.86 -8.92 0.34
CA GLU A 31 1.66 -9.19 1.15
C GLU A 31 0.57 -8.13 0.94
N LYS A 32 0.91 -6.84 1.09
CA LYS A 32 -0.02 -5.72 0.89
C LYS A 32 0.69 -4.42 0.53
N ILE A 33 -0.02 -3.54 -0.18
CA ILE A 33 0.38 -2.16 -0.43
C ILE A 33 -0.59 -1.26 0.33
N VAL A 34 -0.07 -0.37 1.18
CA VAL A 34 -0.86 0.59 1.93
C VAL A 34 -0.56 1.99 1.38
N ILE A 35 -1.60 2.68 0.91
CA ILE A 35 -1.50 4.07 0.45
C ILE A 35 -2.01 4.95 1.59
N SER A 36 -1.16 5.86 2.07
CA SER A 36 -1.48 6.78 3.15
C SER A 36 -1.25 8.21 2.66
N VAL A 37 -2.23 9.08 2.88
CA VAL A 37 -2.13 10.51 2.59
C VAL A 37 -2.30 11.27 3.90
N GLY A 38 -1.34 12.14 4.20
CA GLY A 38 -1.41 13.01 5.36
C GLY A 38 -2.22 14.26 5.03
N ALA A 39 -3.33 14.48 5.74
CA ALA A 39 -4.17 15.67 5.56
C ALA A 39 -3.73 16.89 6.39
N GLY A 40 -2.67 16.78 7.20
CA GLY A 40 -2.00 17.91 7.87
C GLY A 40 -2.94 18.97 8.49
N GLU A 41 -2.63 20.25 8.25
CA GLU A 41 -3.43 21.40 8.68
C GLU A 41 -4.81 21.49 8.00
N GLU A 42 -4.96 20.85 6.83
CA GLU A 42 -6.23 20.76 6.09
C GLU A 42 -7.21 19.76 6.73
N GLY A 43 -6.77 19.01 7.75
CA GLY A 43 -7.62 18.08 8.51
C GLY A 43 -8.73 18.76 9.32
N LYS A 44 -8.76 20.10 9.40
CA LYS A 44 -9.86 20.85 10.02
C LYS A 44 -11.04 21.07 9.07
N ASP A 45 -10.82 21.03 7.75
CA ASP A 45 -11.88 21.18 6.76
C ASP A 45 -12.38 19.82 6.28
N ASN A 46 -13.59 19.46 6.71
CA ASN A 46 -14.24 18.21 6.33
C ASN A 46 -14.41 18.05 4.81
N LYS A 47 -14.51 19.14 4.05
CA LYS A 47 -14.67 19.07 2.58
C LYS A 47 -13.37 18.61 1.90
N LEU A 48 -12.23 19.09 2.37
CA LEU A 48 -10.92 18.69 1.87
C LEU A 48 -10.63 17.23 2.18
N ILE A 49 -10.94 16.75 3.39
CA ILE A 49 -10.79 15.33 3.74
C ILE A 49 -11.65 14.43 2.82
N GLN A 50 -12.89 14.83 2.53
CA GLN A 50 -13.76 14.08 1.62
C GLN A 50 -13.19 14.06 0.20
N ASN A 51 -12.75 15.21 -0.33
CA ASN A 51 -12.13 15.28 -1.66
C ASN A 51 -10.87 14.40 -1.76
N ILE A 52 -10.04 14.39 -0.73
CA ILE A 52 -8.85 13.53 -0.66
C ILE A 52 -9.26 12.05 -0.64
N ALA A 53 -10.25 11.69 0.19
CA ALA A 53 -10.75 10.32 0.26
C ALA A 53 -11.34 9.86 -1.08
N ASP A 54 -12.08 10.72 -1.78
CA ASP A 54 -12.66 10.42 -3.09
C ASP A 54 -11.58 10.28 -4.17
N THR A 55 -10.57 11.14 -4.15
CA THR A 55 -9.43 11.09 -5.08
C THR A 55 -8.63 9.80 -4.88
N ILE A 56 -8.32 9.42 -3.64
CA ILE A 56 -7.64 8.17 -3.33
C ILE A 56 -8.52 6.97 -3.70
N SER A 57 -9.82 7.06 -3.48
CA SER A 57 -10.76 6.00 -3.83
C SER A 57 -10.82 5.77 -5.35
N LEU A 58 -10.75 6.84 -6.14
CA LEU A 58 -10.67 6.78 -7.60
C LEU A 58 -9.34 6.17 -8.08
N ILE A 59 -8.22 6.55 -7.45
CA ILE A 59 -6.88 6.04 -7.82
C ILE A 59 -6.72 4.56 -7.45
N ALA A 60 -7.10 4.19 -6.23
CA ALA A 60 -6.92 2.84 -5.71
C ALA A 60 -8.03 1.87 -6.14
N GLY A 61 -9.17 2.38 -6.63
CA GLY A 61 -10.36 1.58 -6.93
C GLY A 61 -11.02 0.96 -5.70
N GLN A 62 -10.66 1.43 -4.50
CA GLN A 62 -11.17 0.95 -3.21
C GLN A 62 -11.50 2.14 -2.32
N LYS A 63 -12.64 2.08 -1.62
CA LYS A 63 -13.05 3.14 -0.70
C LYS A 63 -11.99 3.37 0.38
N ALA A 64 -11.44 4.57 0.42
CA ALA A 64 -10.46 5.00 1.41
C ALA A 64 -11.06 5.02 2.83
N VAL A 65 -10.26 4.66 3.83
CA VAL A 65 -10.64 4.71 5.25
C VAL A 65 -10.11 6.01 5.86
N ILE A 66 -10.99 6.80 6.45
CA ILE A 66 -10.62 8.04 7.16
C ILE A 66 -10.08 7.66 8.54
N VAL A 67 -8.83 8.06 8.82
CA VAL A 67 -8.16 7.78 10.09
C VAL A 67 -8.14 9.04 10.94
N ASN A 68 -8.77 8.99 12.11
CA ASN A 68 -8.78 10.10 13.06
C ASN A 68 -7.55 10.07 13.98
N ALA A 69 -7.12 11.24 14.44
CA ALA A 69 -6.01 11.36 15.37
C ALA A 69 -6.33 10.68 16.72
N LYS A 70 -5.42 9.83 17.20
CA LYS A 70 -5.58 9.11 18.49
C LYS A 70 -5.15 9.92 19.71
N LYS A 71 -4.23 10.89 19.54
CA LYS A 71 -3.73 11.76 20.59
C LYS A 71 -3.83 13.20 20.12
N SER A 72 -4.29 14.09 20.98
CA SER A 72 -4.23 15.52 20.74
C SER A 72 -2.79 15.99 20.89
N VAL A 73 -2.27 16.64 19.87
CA VAL A 73 -0.99 17.36 19.91
C VAL A 73 -1.38 18.82 19.77
N ALA A 74 -1.10 19.60 20.81
CA ALA A 74 -1.43 21.02 20.91
C ALA A 74 -0.32 21.87 20.30
#